data_AF-A0A846Q5A8-F1
#
_entry.id   AF-A0A846Q5A8-F1
#
_cell.length_a   1.000
_cell.length_b   1.000
_cell.length_c   1.000
_cell.angle_alpha   90.00
_cell.angle_beta   90.00
_cell.angle_gamma   90.00
#
_symmetry.space_group_name_H-M   'P 1'
#
loop_
_entity.id
_entity.type
_entity.pdbx_description
1 polymer ?
#
loop_
_entity_poly.entity_id
_entity_poly.type
_entity_poly.pdbx_seq_one_letter_code
_entity_poly.pdbx_strand_id
1 'polypeptide(L)' 'MLRKKCEFCKQEIEKGVKERVEVYGRVGTWKKDFCSEECLERYRKVTVELMKTRRPNVCTRCLR' A
#
# COMPACT_ATOMS: atom_id res chain seq x y z
N MET A 1 -6.93 -14.97 -15.65
CA MET A 1 -7.44 -14.02 -14.64
C MET A 1 -6.26 -13.42 -13.88
N LEU A 2 -6.09 -12.10 -13.88
CA LEU A 2 -5.08 -11.44 -13.04
C LEU A 2 -5.51 -11.58 -11.57
N ARG A 3 -4.83 -12.45 -10.81
CA ARG A 3 -5.09 -12.61 -9.37
C ARG A 3 -4.67 -11.33 -8.66
N LYS A 4 -5.62 -10.69 -7.96
CA LYS A 4 -5.35 -9.49 -7.16
C LYS A 4 -4.63 -9.92 -5.87
N LYS A 5 -3.78 -9.04 -5.35
CA LYS A 5 -3.08 -9.27 -4.07
C LYS A 5 -3.38 -8.12 -3.13
N CYS A 6 -3.57 -8.45 -1.85
CA CYS A 6 -3.69 -7.46 -0.79
C CYS A 6 -2.40 -6.63 -0.73
N GLU A 7 -2.51 -5.30 -0.76
CA GLU A 7 -1.33 -4.44 -0.78
C GLU A 7 -0.57 -4.48 0.57
N PHE A 8 -1.25 -4.79 1.67
CA PHE A 8 -0.63 -4.93 2.98
C PHE A 8 0.00 -6.31 3.20
N CYS A 9 -0.81 -7.37 3.24
CA CYS A 9 -0.34 -8.73 3.58
C CYS A 9 0.16 -9.55 2.38
N LYS A 10 0.06 -9.03 1.15
CA LYS A 10 0.49 -9.67 -0.11
C LYS A 10 -0.19 -11.00 -0.46
N GLN A 11 -1.19 -11.43 0.31
CA GLN A 11 -1.99 -12.61 0.01
C GLN A 11 -2.86 -12.39 -1.23
N GLU A 12 -3.13 -13.48 -1.96
CA GLU A 12 -4.05 -13.47 -3.10
C GLU A 12 -5.48 -13.27 -2.60
N ILE A 13 -6.24 -12.43 -3.30
CA ILE A 13 -7.61 -12.10 -2.95
C ILE A 13 -8.52 -12.18 -4.17
N GLU A 14 -9.69 -12.78 -3.99
CA GLU A 14 -10.74 -12.80 -5.00
C GLU A 14 -11.63 -11.56 -4.89
N LYS A 15 -11.94 -11.16 -3.65
CA LYS A 15 -12.74 -9.98 -3.29
C LYS A 15 -12.05 -9.23 -2.14
N GLY A 16 -12.32 -7.93 -2.04
CA GLY A 16 -11.67 -7.08 -1.05
C GLY A 16 -12.04 -5.61 -1.19
N VAL A 17 -11.43 -4.78 -0.35
CA VAL A 17 -11.61 -3.33 -0.34
C VAL A 17 -10.69 -2.70 -1.37
N LYS A 18 -11.24 -1.82 -2.21
CA LYS A 18 -10.49 -1.02 -3.18
C LYS A 18 -10.50 0.43 -2.74
N GLU A 19 -9.32 0.98 -2.48
CA GLU A 19 -9.19 2.35 -1.98
C GLU A 19 -8.04 3.09 -2.65
N ARG A 20 -8.15 4.42 -2.74
CA ARG A 20 -7.02 5.28 -3.13
C ARG A 20 -6.17 5.61 -1.92
N VAL A 21 -4.93 5.15 -1.92
CA VAL A 21 -3.97 5.34 -0.82
C VAL A 21 -2.65 5.89 -1.32
N GLU A 22 -1.92 6.57 -0.45
CA GLU A 22 -0.55 6.94 -0.74
C GLU A 22 0.36 5.71 -0.74
N VAL A 23 1.44 5.76 -1.53
CA VAL A 23 2.41 4.66 -1.63
C VAL A 23 3.79 5.26 -1.48
N TYR A 24 4.59 4.72 -0.55
CA TYR A 24 5.94 5.22 -0.32
C TYR A 24 6.76 5.28 -1.61
N GLY A 25 7.48 6.39 -1.81
CA GLY A 25 8.30 6.62 -2.99
C GLY A 25 7.53 7.04 -4.24
N ARG A 26 6.19 7.07 -4.20
CA ARG A 26 5.35 7.62 -5.26
C ARG A 26 4.73 8.96 -4.83
N VAL A 27 4.41 9.78 -5.82
CA VAL A 27 3.66 11.02 -5.65
C VAL A 27 2.17 10.74 -5.91
N GLY A 28 1.29 11.35 -5.11
CA GLY A 28 -0.16 11.20 -5.22
C GLY A 28 -0.71 9.89 -4.64
N THR A 29 -2.00 9.66 -4.87
CA THR A 29 -2.71 8.46 -4.40
C THR A 29 -2.89 7.45 -5.52
N TRP A 30 -2.85 6.17 -5.16
CA TRP A 30 -2.91 5.05 -6.07
C TRP A 30 -4.01 4.10 -5.64
N LYS A 31 -4.76 3.57 -6.61
CA LYS A 31 -5.79 2.58 -6.34
C LYS A 31 -5.15 1.24 -5.97
N LYS A 32 -5.45 0.75 -4.77
CA LYS A 32 -4.92 -0.50 -4.23
C LYS A 32 -6.03 -1.38 -3.68
N ASP A 33 -5.79 -2.68 -3.70
CA ASP A 33 -6.71 -3.71 -3.23
C ASP A 33 -6.24 -4.24 -1.87
N PHE A 34 -7.17 -4.47 -0.95
CA PHE A 34 -6.93 -4.97 0.41
C PHE A 34 -7.88 -6.12 0.71
N CYS A 35 -7.44 -7.14 1.47
CA CYS A 35 -8.31 -8.26 1.84
C CYS A 35 -9.40 -7.86 2.86
N SER A 36 -9.17 -6.82 3.65
CA SER A 36 -10.08 -6.34 4.70
C SER A 36 -9.84 -4.85 5.00
N GLU A 37 -10.81 -4.22 5.69
CA GLU A 37 -10.66 -2.86 6.21
C GLU A 37 -9.53 -2.76 7.24
N GLU A 38 -9.31 -3.81 8.03
CA GLU A 38 -8.17 -3.86 8.97
C GLU A 38 -6.83 -3.75 8.23
N CYS A 39 -6.66 -4.44 7.11
CA CYS A 39 -5.43 -4.32 6.30
C CYS A 39 -5.27 -2.93 5.70
N LEU A 40 -6.36 -2.28 5.30
CA LEU A 40 -6.33 -0.90 4.83
C LEU A 40 -5.91 0.06 5.95
N GLU A 41 -6.46 -0.08 7.16
CA GLU A 41 -6.10 0.76 8.30
C GLU A 41 -4.63 0.57 8.70
N ARG A 42 -4.17 -0.69 8.83
CA ARG A 42 -2.77 -0.99 9.13
C ARG A 42 -1.83 -0.42 8.07
N TYR A 43 -2.18 -0.54 6.80
CA TYR A 43 -1.43 0.06 5.70
C TYR A 43 -1.35 1.57 5.84
N ARG A 44 -2.46 2.27 6.15
CA ARG A 44 -2.48 3.72 6.36
C ARG A 44 -1.54 4.13 7.50
N LYS A 45 -1.63 3.46 8.65
CA LYS A 45 -0.76 3.72 9.82
C LYS A 45 0.73 3.58 9.46
N VAL A 46 1.11 2.45 8.85
CA VAL A 46 2.51 2.20 8.44
C VAL A 46 2.96 3.20 7.37
N THR A 47 2.10 3.51 6.41
CA THR A 47 2.44 4.45 5.33
C THR A 47 2.67 5.85 5.88
N VAL A 48 1.83 6.34 6.81
CA VAL A 48 2.01 7.65 7.45
C VAL A 48 3.38 7.74 8.14
N GLU A 49 3.78 6.70 8.88
CA GLU A 49 5.09 6.66 9.53
C GLU A 49 6.24 6.62 8.51
N LEU A 50 6.12 5.81 7.45
CA LEU A 50 7.11 5.78 6.38
C LEU A 50 7.20 7.12 5.65
N MET A 51 6.11 7.86 5.49
CA MET A 51 6.11 9.14 4.79
C MET A 51 6.93 10.22 5.50
N LYS A 52 7.14 10.11 6.83
CA LYS A 52 8.01 11.03 7.58
C LYS A 52 9.45 11.03 7.05
N THR A 53 9.89 9.90 6.48
CA THR A 53 11.23 9.73 5.90
C THR A 53 11.17 9.55 4.38
N ARG A 54 10.10 10.04 3.74
CA ARG A 54 9.92 9.91 2.29
C ARG A 54 11.00 10.64 1.52
N ARG A 55 11.70 9.89 0.66
CA ARG A 55 12.53 10.44 -0.41
C ARG A 55 11.76 10.33 -1.73
N PRO A 56 11.48 11.45 -2.44
CA PRO A 56 10.78 11.41 -3.73
C PRO A 56 11.51 10.48 -4.71
N ASN A 57 10.75 9.66 -5.44
CA ASN A 57 11.26 8.70 -6.43
C ASN A 57 12.18 7.58 -5.87
N VAL A 58 12.31 7.45 -4.56
CA VAL A 58 13.07 6.37 -3.91
C VAL A 58 12.08 5.43 -3.24
N CYS A 59 12.09 4.15 -3.60
CA CYS A 59 11.25 3.16 -2.94
C CYS A 59 11.86 2.69 -1.61
N THR A 60 11.06 2.13 -0.71
CA THR A 60 11.54 1.63 0.59
C THR A 60 12.64 0.58 0.45
N ARG A 61 12.63 -0.20 -0.64
CA ARG A 61 13.65 -1.21 -0.91
C ARG A 61 15.02 -0.60 -1.27
N CYS A 62 15.05 0.63 -1.79
CA CYS A 62 16.29 1.35 -2.12
C CYS A 62 16.89 2.12 -0.94
N LEU A 63 16.23 2.11 0.24
CA LEU A 63 16.77 2.72 1.46
C LEU A 63 17.68 1.76 2.26
N ARG A 64 17.73 0.48 1.87
CA ARG A 64 18.59 -0.54 2.48
C ARG A 64 19.98 -0.53 1.88
#